data_AF-A0A2R2MNB9-F1
#
_entry.id   AF-A0A2R2MNB9-F1
#
_cell.length_a   1.000
_cell.length_b   1.000
_cell.length_c   1.000
_cell.angle_alpha   90.00
_cell.angle_beta   90.00
_cell.angle_gamma   90.00
#
_symmetry.space_group_name_H-M   'P 1'
#
loop_
_entity.id
_entity.type
_entity.pdbx_description
1 polymer ?
#
loop_
_entity_poly.entity_id
_entity_poly.type
_entity_poly.pdbx_seq_one_letter_code
_entity_poly.pdbx_strand_id
1 'polypeptide(L)'
;SPHDYPVVAGSEHWKRKVRTFFRAHDVDRDGYLTKRDFEMTAHRIAAFMNLDDKSAQDLLKNRLKIWEAIVQGGDPDSSKVSEEVYFSNLLASLNSNFRDLAVGFVNNDFDTMDLDGDGFISPKEHRAFFYGFGIPTEHSAAVFEAFDIGRD
;
A
#
# COMPACT_ATOMS: atom_id res chain seq x y z
N SER A 1 -14.28 2.50 -17.89
CA SER A 1 -14.33 2.98 -16.49
C SER A 1 -14.31 1.78 -15.54
N PRO A 2 -13.73 1.86 -14.33
CA PRO A 2 -13.85 0.80 -13.31
C PRO A 2 -15.28 0.33 -13.07
N HIS A 3 -16.27 1.18 -13.34
CA HIS A 3 -17.71 0.85 -13.28
C HIS A 3 -18.20 -0.14 -14.36
N ASP A 4 -17.45 -0.36 -15.44
CA ASP A 4 -17.81 -1.31 -16.50
C ASP A 4 -17.52 -2.77 -16.11
N TYR A 5 -16.78 -2.99 -15.01
CA TYR A 5 -16.49 -4.32 -14.49
C TYR A 5 -17.62 -4.85 -13.60
N PRO A 6 -17.86 -6.18 -13.58
CA PRO A 6 -18.89 -6.77 -12.74
C PRO A 6 -18.63 -6.53 -11.25
N VAL A 7 -19.69 -6.73 -10.45
CA VAL A 7 -19.62 -6.74 -8.98
C VAL A 7 -18.56 -7.73 -8.52
N VAL A 8 -17.71 -7.30 -7.60
CA VAL A 8 -16.70 -8.15 -6.97
C VAL A 8 -17.41 -9.08 -5.99
N ALA A 9 -17.43 -10.38 -6.30
CA ALA A 9 -18.11 -11.39 -5.48
C ALA A 9 -17.34 -11.79 -4.20
N GLY A 10 -16.09 -11.35 -4.03
CA GLY A 10 -15.27 -11.72 -2.87
C GLY A 10 -14.89 -13.21 -2.86
N SER A 11 -14.53 -13.78 -4.02
CA SER A 11 -14.12 -15.20 -4.11
C SER A 11 -12.89 -15.51 -3.26
N GLU A 12 -12.66 -16.78 -2.91
CA GLU A 12 -11.50 -17.18 -2.10
C GLU A 12 -10.15 -16.78 -2.71
N HIS A 13 -10.02 -16.82 -4.04
CA HIS A 13 -8.82 -16.32 -4.72
C HIS A 13 -8.64 -14.81 -4.55
N TRP A 14 -9.71 -14.04 -4.66
CA TRP A 14 -9.68 -12.60 -4.40
C TRP A 14 -9.31 -12.31 -2.94
N LYS A 15 -9.93 -13.03 -2.00
CA LYS A 15 -9.63 -12.90 -0.58
C LYS A 15 -8.17 -13.19 -0.27
N ARG A 16 -7.60 -14.22 -0.89
CA ARG A 16 -6.16 -14.53 -0.75
C ARG A 16 -5.28 -13.36 -1.20
N LYS A 17 -5.61 -12.69 -2.30
CA LYS A 17 -4.87 -11.50 -2.76
C LYS A 17 -4.97 -10.35 -1.76
N VAL A 18 -6.19 -10.04 -1.29
CA VAL A 18 -6.41 -8.96 -0.32
C VAL A 18 -5.70 -9.23 1.00
N ARG A 19 -5.67 -10.48 1.46
CA ARG A 19 -4.90 -10.89 2.65
C ARG A 19 -3.41 -10.63 2.49
N THR A 20 -2.86 -10.87 1.30
CA THR A 20 -1.45 -10.55 1.03
C THR A 20 -1.18 -9.06 1.20
N PHE A 21 -2.06 -8.19 0.69
CA PHE A 21 -1.93 -6.74 0.87
C PHE A 21 -2.07 -6.30 2.33
N PHE A 22 -3.04 -6.86 3.05
CA PHE A 22 -3.23 -6.60 4.47
C PHE A 22 -1.97 -6.97 5.26
N ARG A 23 -1.44 -8.18 5.06
CA ARG A 23 -0.24 -8.67 5.76
C ARG A 23 1.03 -7.92 5.39
N ALA A 24 1.11 -7.36 4.19
CA ALA A 24 2.22 -6.51 3.81
C ALA A 24 2.19 -5.21 4.63
N HIS A 25 1.00 -4.66 4.84
CA HIS A 25 0.80 -3.42 5.59
C HIS A 25 0.87 -3.61 7.12
N ASP A 26 0.52 -4.79 7.65
CA ASP A 26 0.70 -5.17 9.06
C ASP A 26 2.19 -5.47 9.33
N VAL A 27 3.01 -4.41 9.40
CA VAL A 27 4.47 -4.51 9.40
C VAL A 27 5.05 -4.92 10.74
N ASP A 28 4.31 -4.71 11.84
CA ASP A 28 4.67 -5.23 13.16
C ASP A 28 4.06 -6.61 13.47
N ARG A 29 3.16 -7.09 12.60
CA ARG A 29 2.55 -8.43 12.61
C ARG A 29 1.67 -8.67 13.82
N ASP A 30 1.00 -7.64 14.33
CA ASP A 30 0.08 -7.76 15.45
C ASP A 30 -1.33 -8.26 15.04
N GLY A 31 -1.58 -8.40 13.73
CA GLY A 31 -2.83 -8.87 13.16
C GLY A 31 -3.82 -7.76 12.82
N TYR A 32 -3.39 -6.50 12.90
CA TYR A 32 -4.21 -5.33 12.64
C TYR A 32 -3.42 -4.27 11.90
N LEU A 33 -4.14 -3.36 11.23
CA LEU A 33 -3.57 -2.14 10.72
C LEU A 33 -3.83 -1.00 11.69
N THR A 34 -2.79 -0.23 11.96
CA THR A 34 -2.80 0.97 12.78
C THR A 34 -2.00 2.08 12.10
N LYS A 35 -2.13 3.32 12.60
CA LYS A 35 -1.29 4.44 12.15
C LYS A 35 0.21 4.11 12.21
N ARG A 36 0.63 3.40 13.26
CA ARG A 36 2.01 3.02 13.53
C ARG A 36 2.61 2.21 12.37
N ASP A 37 1.84 1.35 11.73
CA ASP A 37 2.32 0.54 10.61
C ASP A 37 2.76 1.40 9.42
N PHE A 38 1.98 2.44 9.14
CA PHE A 38 2.24 3.39 8.06
C PHE A 38 3.43 4.31 8.39
N GLU A 39 3.54 4.75 9.64
CA GLU A 39 4.69 5.49 10.15
C GLU A 39 5.98 4.65 10.09
N MET A 40 5.93 3.40 10.57
CA MET A 40 7.05 2.47 10.53
C MET A 40 7.54 2.22 9.11
N THR A 41 6.63 2.03 8.17
CA THR A 41 6.96 1.84 6.76
C THR A 41 7.65 3.08 6.19
N ALA A 42 7.09 4.28 6.42
CA ALA A 42 7.68 5.54 5.97
C ALA A 42 9.10 5.73 6.52
N HIS A 43 9.30 5.53 7.83
CA HIS A 43 10.59 5.68 8.47
C HIS A 43 11.63 4.68 7.96
N ARG A 44 11.25 3.42 7.74
CA ARG A 44 12.15 2.40 7.18
C ARG A 44 12.60 2.75 5.77
N ILE A 45 11.68 3.18 4.91
CA ILE A 45 11.99 3.58 3.53
C ILE A 45 12.90 4.80 3.53
N ALA A 46 12.56 5.85 4.29
CA ALA A 46 13.35 7.06 4.39
C ALA A 46 14.79 6.78 4.86
N ALA A 47 14.95 5.93 5.87
CA ALA A 47 16.26 5.52 6.36
C ALA A 47 17.03 4.69 5.33
N PHE A 48 16.37 3.75 4.64
CA PHE A 48 17.01 2.93 3.60
C PHE A 48 17.53 3.76 2.44
N MET A 49 16.75 4.77 2.03
CA MET A 49 17.08 5.63 0.90
C MET A 49 18.00 6.80 1.27
N ASN A 50 18.22 7.05 2.56
CA ASN A 50 18.87 8.26 3.09
C ASN A 50 18.19 9.53 2.55
N LEU A 51 16.86 9.57 2.62
CA LEU A 51 16.09 10.74 2.19
C LEU A 51 16.43 11.96 3.06
N ASP A 52 16.36 13.14 2.46
CA ASP A 52 16.38 14.38 3.24
C ASP A 52 15.08 14.57 4.03
N ASP A 53 15.09 15.53 4.96
CA ASP A 53 13.95 15.79 5.85
C ASP A 53 12.67 16.11 5.07
N LYS A 54 12.78 16.79 3.91
CA LYS A 54 11.60 17.17 3.13
C LYS A 54 10.98 15.93 2.48
N SER A 55 11.78 15.13 1.76
CA SER A 55 11.31 13.90 1.11
C SER A 55 10.81 12.87 2.14
N ALA A 56 11.45 12.78 3.31
CA ALA A 56 10.98 11.91 4.39
C ALA A 56 9.60 12.36 4.95
N GLN A 57 9.37 13.67 5.10
CA GLN A 57 8.09 14.22 5.52
C GLN A 57 6.99 14.03 4.46
N ASP A 58 7.33 14.23 3.18
CA ASP A 58 6.40 14.01 2.08
C ASP A 58 5.97 12.54 1.97
N LEU A 59 6.92 11.61 2.13
CA LEU A 59 6.63 10.17 2.21
C LEU A 59 5.72 9.84 3.40
N LEU A 60 6.05 10.32 4.60
CA LEU A 60 5.24 10.09 5.80
C LEU A 60 3.80 10.60 5.59
N LYS A 61 3.65 11.83 5.08
CA LYS A 61 2.35 12.41 4.77
C LYS A 61 1.55 11.56 3.80
N ASN A 62 2.18 11.03 2.74
CA ASN A 62 1.49 10.18 1.79
C ASN A 62 1.08 8.83 2.40
N ARG A 63 1.94 8.19 3.20
CA ARG A 63 1.58 6.97 3.95
C ARG A 63 0.43 7.21 4.93
N LEU A 64 0.39 8.36 5.61
CA LEU A 64 -0.69 8.70 6.53
C LEU A 64 -2.03 8.98 5.82
N LYS A 65 -2.03 9.57 4.61
CA LYS A 65 -3.25 9.70 3.80
C LYS A 65 -3.86 8.33 3.45
N ILE A 66 -3.01 7.34 3.17
CA ILE A 66 -3.44 5.97 2.90
C ILE A 66 -4.12 5.38 4.16
N TRP A 67 -3.52 5.58 5.34
CA TRP A 67 -4.13 5.18 6.60
C TRP A 67 -5.49 5.85 6.85
N GLU A 68 -5.57 7.17 6.70
CA GLU A 68 -6.82 7.93 6.87
C GLU A 68 -7.94 7.42 5.96
N ALA A 69 -7.61 7.06 4.72
CA ALA A 69 -8.56 6.48 3.78
C ALA A 69 -9.06 5.09 4.21
N ILE A 70 -8.20 4.25 4.79
CA ILE A 70 -8.57 2.92 5.31
C ILE A 70 -9.55 3.05 6.48
N VAL A 71 -9.36 4.05 7.33
CA VAL A 71 -10.17 4.27 8.54
C VAL A 71 -11.59 4.79 8.23
N GLN A 72 -11.86 5.24 6.99
CA GLN A 72 -13.19 5.63 6.49
C GLN A 72 -13.95 6.63 7.40
N GLY A 73 -13.24 7.59 7.99
CA GLY A 73 -13.83 8.64 8.85
C GLY A 73 -13.88 8.31 10.34
N GLY A 74 -13.35 7.17 10.77
CA GLY A 74 -12.94 6.97 12.16
C GLY A 74 -11.75 7.88 12.54
N ASP A 75 -11.45 7.94 13.84
CA ASP A 75 -10.29 8.68 14.35
C ASP A 75 -8.99 7.93 14.03
N PRO A 76 -8.09 8.46 13.18
CA PRO A 76 -6.87 7.77 12.77
C PRO A 76 -5.91 7.45 13.92
N ASP A 77 -5.96 8.20 15.03
CA ASP A 77 -5.02 8.02 16.14
C ASP A 77 -5.44 6.90 17.10
N SER A 78 -6.73 6.56 17.14
CA SER A 78 -7.28 5.51 18.00
C SER A 78 -7.82 4.29 17.23
N SER A 79 -7.93 4.39 15.90
CA SER A 79 -8.45 3.30 15.07
C SER A 79 -7.48 2.14 14.95
N LYS A 80 -8.05 0.94 14.89
CA LYS A 80 -7.36 -0.33 14.70
C LYS A 80 -8.22 -1.22 13.81
N VAL A 81 -7.69 -1.63 12.65
CA VAL A 81 -8.47 -2.31 11.60
C VAL A 81 -8.03 -3.76 11.49
N SER A 82 -8.92 -4.69 11.80
CA SER A 82 -8.66 -6.13 11.61
C SER A 82 -8.74 -6.53 10.14
N GLU A 83 -8.22 -7.72 9.81
CA GLU A 83 -8.33 -8.30 8.47
C GLU A 83 -9.81 -8.34 8.01
N GLU A 84 -10.72 -8.79 8.86
CA GLU A 84 -12.15 -8.90 8.52
C GLU A 84 -12.78 -7.54 8.17
N VAL A 85 -12.49 -6.51 8.97
CA VAL A 85 -13.02 -5.15 8.74
C VAL A 85 -12.43 -4.56 7.46
N TYR A 86 -11.12 -4.69 7.25
CA TYR A 86 -10.45 -4.23 6.03
C TYR A 86 -11.10 -4.84 4.78
N PHE A 87 -11.36 -6.15 4.81
CA PHE A 87 -11.98 -6.88 3.72
C PHE A 87 -13.40 -6.43 3.44
N SER A 88 -14.22 -6.32 4.48
CA SER A 88 -15.61 -5.87 4.37
C SER A 88 -15.68 -4.47 3.75
N ASN A 89 -14.82 -3.56 4.25
CA ASN A 89 -14.75 -2.19 3.79
C ASN A 89 -14.30 -2.10 2.33
N LEU A 90 -13.22 -2.79 1.95
CA LEU A 90 -12.73 -2.80 0.56
C LEU A 90 -13.77 -3.37 -0.40
N LEU A 91 -14.43 -4.48 -0.03
CA LEU A 91 -15.47 -5.10 -0.85
C LEU A 91 -16.68 -4.19 -1.02
N ALA A 92 -17.11 -3.51 0.04
CA ALA A 92 -18.20 -2.53 -0.01
C ALA A 92 -17.84 -1.35 -0.91
N SER A 93 -16.63 -0.79 -0.78
CA SER A 93 -16.17 0.32 -1.62
C SER A 93 -16.10 -0.06 -3.10
N LEU A 94 -15.55 -1.22 -3.44
CA LEU A 94 -15.44 -1.72 -4.83
C LEU A 94 -16.81 -1.98 -5.48
N ASN A 95 -17.84 -2.26 -4.68
CA ASN A 95 -19.20 -2.54 -5.14
C ASN A 95 -20.15 -1.33 -4.98
N SER A 96 -19.60 -0.13 -4.80
CA SER A 96 -20.35 1.11 -4.62
C SER A 96 -19.93 2.17 -5.63
N ASN A 97 -20.51 3.38 -5.52
CA ASN A 97 -20.06 4.55 -6.28
C ASN A 97 -18.65 5.03 -5.89
N PHE A 98 -18.05 4.47 -4.84
CA PHE A 98 -16.67 4.73 -4.44
C PHE A 98 -15.64 3.82 -5.13
N ARG A 99 -16.06 3.04 -6.14
CA ARG A 99 -15.18 2.10 -6.85
C ARG A 99 -13.95 2.78 -7.46
N ASP A 100 -14.13 3.93 -8.07
CA ASP A 100 -13.01 4.71 -8.65
C ASP A 100 -12.01 5.14 -7.57
N LEU A 101 -12.49 5.53 -6.38
CA LEU A 101 -11.63 5.87 -5.25
C LEU A 101 -10.91 4.63 -4.69
N ALA A 102 -11.59 3.48 -4.63
CA ALA A 102 -11.00 2.22 -4.18
C ALA A 102 -9.91 1.71 -5.12
N VAL A 103 -10.07 1.90 -6.44
CA VAL A 103 -9.02 1.59 -7.43
C VAL A 103 -7.89 2.61 -7.36
N GLY A 104 -8.21 3.90 -7.25
CA GLY A 104 -7.22 4.96 -7.07
C GLY A 104 -6.35 4.77 -5.82
N PHE A 105 -6.92 4.21 -4.75
CA PHE A 105 -6.17 3.87 -3.53
C PHE A 105 -5.06 2.84 -3.78
N VAL A 106 -5.33 1.79 -4.57
CA VAL A 106 -4.32 0.78 -4.94
C VAL A 106 -3.20 1.41 -5.79
N ASN A 107 -3.54 2.40 -6.62
CA ASN A 107 -2.56 3.17 -7.38
C ASN A 107 -1.75 4.12 -6.50
N ASN A 108 -2.35 4.65 -5.43
CA ASN A 108 -1.68 5.57 -4.51
C ASN A 108 -0.53 4.88 -3.75
N ASP A 109 -0.61 3.57 -3.49
CA ASP A 109 0.53 2.80 -2.99
C ASP A 109 1.71 2.83 -3.97
N PHE A 110 1.46 2.74 -5.29
CA PHE A 110 2.47 2.86 -6.34
C PHE A 110 3.11 4.26 -6.35
N ASP A 111 2.29 5.31 -6.26
CA ASP A 111 2.76 6.69 -6.18
C ASP A 111 3.62 6.96 -4.93
N THR A 112 3.46 6.19 -3.84
CA THR A 112 4.36 6.27 -2.68
C THR A 112 5.69 5.56 -2.86
N MET A 113 5.86 4.78 -3.93
CA MET A 113 7.11 4.09 -4.24
C MET A 113 8.00 4.89 -5.19
N ASP A 114 7.42 5.73 -6.05
CA ASP A 114 8.14 6.71 -6.88
C ASP A 114 8.59 7.89 -5.99
N LEU A 115 9.82 7.81 -5.50
CA LEU A 115 10.35 8.72 -4.48
C LEU A 115 10.99 9.97 -5.09
N ASP A 116 11.45 9.89 -6.34
CA ASP A 116 12.01 11.04 -7.06
C ASP A 116 11.01 11.72 -8.02
N GLY A 117 9.85 11.10 -8.24
CA GLY A 117 8.72 11.67 -8.97
C GLY A 117 8.91 11.67 -10.48
N ASP A 118 9.75 10.79 -11.01
CA ASP A 118 10.03 10.68 -12.45
C ASP A 118 8.94 9.91 -13.21
N GLY A 119 7.97 9.33 -12.49
CA GLY A 119 6.86 8.54 -13.02
C GLY A 119 7.19 7.06 -13.20
N PHE A 120 8.38 6.62 -12.80
CA PHE A 120 8.85 5.24 -12.87
C PHE A 120 9.27 4.77 -11.48
N ILE A 121 9.19 3.45 -11.26
CA ILE A 121 9.79 2.85 -10.07
C ILE A 121 11.13 2.29 -10.50
N SER A 122 12.22 2.86 -9.98
CA SER A 122 13.56 2.31 -10.19
C SER A 122 13.78 1.01 -9.41
N PRO A 123 14.77 0.16 -9.78
CA PRO A 123 15.14 -1.01 -8.98
C PRO A 123 15.50 -0.66 -7.53
N LYS A 124 16.05 0.53 -7.30
CA LYS A 124 16.43 1.01 -5.97
C LYS A 124 15.20 1.33 -5.13
N GLU A 125 14.21 2.01 -5.70
CA GLU A 125 12.94 2.32 -5.05
C GLU A 125 12.11 1.08 -4.77
N HIS A 126 12.03 0.16 -5.75
CA HIS A 126 11.37 -1.13 -5.56
C HIS A 126 12.01 -1.93 -4.41
N ARG A 127 13.35 -1.86 -4.28
CA ARG A 127 14.06 -2.48 -3.15
C ARG A 127 13.79 -1.79 -1.82
N ALA A 128 13.72 -0.47 -1.81
CA ALA A 128 13.38 0.31 -0.63
C ALA A 128 11.97 -0.01 -0.13
N PHE A 129 11.02 -0.19 -1.06
CA PHE A 129 9.68 -0.65 -0.75
C PHE A 129 9.69 -2.03 -0.07
N PHE A 130 10.39 -3.02 -0.65
CA PHE A 130 10.52 -4.34 -0.03
C PHE A 130 11.07 -4.23 1.41
N TYR A 131 12.10 -3.42 1.61
CA TYR A 131 12.67 -3.18 2.93
C TYR A 131 11.67 -2.54 3.90
N GLY A 132 10.93 -1.52 3.45
CA GLY A 132 9.91 -0.82 4.24
C GLY A 132 8.85 -1.76 4.81
N PHE A 133 8.36 -2.65 3.94
CA PHE A 133 7.32 -3.63 4.25
C PHE A 133 7.86 -4.88 4.97
N GLY A 134 9.15 -4.91 5.31
CA GLY A 134 9.78 -6.07 5.97
C GLY A 134 9.83 -7.32 5.09
N ILE A 135 9.78 -7.15 3.77
CA ILE A 135 9.94 -8.21 2.77
C ILE A 135 11.45 -8.36 2.48
N PRO A 136 11.99 -9.60 2.43
CA PRO A 136 13.40 -9.82 2.11
C PRO A 136 13.78 -9.16 0.78
N THR A 137 14.74 -8.23 0.82
CA THR A 137 15.14 -7.45 -0.37
C THR A 137 15.76 -8.28 -1.49
N GLU A 138 16.22 -9.51 -1.18
CA GLU A 138 16.71 -10.47 -2.16
C GLU A 138 15.65 -10.90 -3.20
N HIS A 139 14.36 -10.81 -2.85
CA HIS A 139 13.26 -11.11 -3.77
C HIS A 139 12.94 -9.93 -4.70
N SER A 140 13.41 -8.72 -4.37
CA SER A 140 13.03 -7.50 -5.08
C SER A 140 13.43 -7.52 -6.55
N ALA A 141 14.65 -7.99 -6.87
CA ALA A 141 15.15 -8.00 -8.24
C ALA A 141 14.34 -8.92 -9.15
N ALA A 142 14.08 -10.16 -8.73
CA ALA A 142 13.33 -11.12 -9.52
C ALA A 142 11.86 -10.68 -9.75
N VAL A 143 11.26 -10.01 -8.76
CA VAL A 143 9.91 -9.46 -8.89
C VAL A 143 9.91 -8.24 -9.81
N PHE A 144 10.92 -7.38 -9.72
CA PHE A 144 11.07 -6.23 -10.61
C PHE A 144 11.17 -6.67 -12.07
N GLU A 145 12.05 -7.63 -12.37
CA GLU A 145 12.21 -8.19 -13.73
C GLU A 145 10.94 -8.84 -14.27
N ALA A 146 10.11 -9.44 -13.40
CA ALA A 146 8.84 -10.02 -13.83
C ALA A 146 7.77 -8.96 -14.17
N PHE A 147 7.87 -7.75 -13.59
CA PHE A 147 6.97 -6.64 -13.89
C PHE A 147 7.45 -5.78 -15.06
N ASP A 148 8.75 -5.68 -15.28
CA ASP A 148 9.35 -4.95 -16.41
C ASP A 148 9.26 -5.76 -17.72
N ILE A 149 8.03 -5.89 -18.22
CA ILE A 149 7.72 -6.59 -19.48
C ILE A 149 8.15 -5.74 -20.71
N GLY A 150 8.52 -4.46 -20.50
CA GLY A 150 8.91 -3.49 -21.54
C GLY A 150 10.42 -3.37 -21.78
N ARG A 151 11.28 -3.47 -20.74
CA ARG A 151 12.74 -3.22 -20.79
C ARG A 151 13.14 -1.86 -21.38
N ASP A 152 12.28 -0.86 -21.25
CA ASP A 152 12.52 0.51 -21.73
C ASP A 152 13.14 1.38 -20.64
#